data_AF-A0A6P9BZ55-F1
#
_entry.id   AF-A0A6P9BZ55-F1
#
_cell.length_a   1.000
_cell.length_b   1.000
_cell.length_c   1.000
_cell.angle_alpha   90.00
_cell.angle_beta   90.00
_cell.angle_gamma   90.00
#
_symmetry.space_group_name_H-M   'P 1'
#
loop_
_entity.id
_entity.type
_entity.pdbx_description
1 polymer ?
#
loop_
_entity_poly.entity_id
_entity_poly.type
_entity_poly.pdbx_seq_one_letter_code
_entity_poly.pdbx_strand_id
1 'polypeptide(L)'
;MSQPAVLLTQEPAPQSIPVSELPMKVYEPALNTGPDSSSGLATAGFRTAKFLPEEWHQNNYIRYHEAFADRDHSERCRHESQNLANYTAELAQRTQEDSTAKVGQRLQDIHFWKSELQREIEDLVAETDQLAAQKLRLERAIDATEVPYSIATDNLQCRERRQHPDLVRDQVEVELLKETELIRNIQELLKRTVKQAVNQMQ
;
A
#
# COMPACT_ATOMS: atom_id res chain seq x y z
N MET A 1 -4.86 13.67 -16.75
CA MET A 1 -5.51 14.53 -15.74
C MET A 1 -6.25 15.62 -16.47
N SER A 2 -7.55 15.41 -16.73
CA SER A 2 -8.42 16.39 -17.36
C SER A 2 -8.86 17.39 -16.29
N GLN A 3 -8.49 18.66 -16.43
CA GLN A 3 -9.11 19.73 -15.67
C GLN A 3 -10.62 19.75 -15.99
N PRO A 4 -11.53 19.69 -15.01
CA PRO A 4 -12.92 19.91 -15.30
C PRO A 4 -13.06 21.39 -15.66
N ALA A 5 -13.54 21.65 -16.89
CA ALA A 5 -14.02 22.96 -17.28
C ALA A 5 -15.02 23.40 -16.20
N VAL A 6 -14.72 24.49 -15.49
CA VAL A 6 -15.65 25.14 -14.56
C VAL A 6 -16.75 25.71 -15.43
N LEU A 7 -17.75 24.89 -15.73
CA LEU A 7 -18.94 25.30 -16.42
C LEU A 7 -19.67 26.30 -15.52
N LEU A 8 -19.93 27.48 -16.09
CA LEU A 8 -20.92 28.47 -15.67
C LEU A 8 -22.34 27.85 -15.69
N THR A 9 -22.57 26.79 -14.93
CA THR A 9 -23.85 26.07 -14.85
C THR A 9 -24.36 25.93 -13.42
N GLN A 10 -23.65 26.46 -12.42
CA GLN A 10 -24.23 26.54 -11.08
C GLN A 10 -25.22 27.70 -11.05
N GLU A 11 -26.50 27.40 -10.76
CA GLU A 11 -27.50 28.42 -10.54
C GLU A 11 -27.01 29.38 -9.43
N PRO A 12 -27.18 30.70 -9.62
CA PRO A 12 -26.84 31.67 -8.58
C PRO A 12 -27.60 31.34 -7.30
N ALA A 13 -26.98 31.63 -6.15
CA ALA A 13 -27.63 31.41 -4.87
C ALA A 13 -29.02 32.06 -4.86
N PRO A 14 -30.08 31.34 -4.40
CA PRO A 14 -31.42 31.87 -4.41
C PRO A 14 -31.49 33.14 -3.56
N GLN A 15 -31.95 34.23 -4.15
CA GLN A 15 -32.10 35.51 -3.46
C GLN A 15 -33.45 35.56 -2.73
N SER A 16 -33.46 35.93 -1.45
CA SER A 16 -34.72 36.03 -0.69
C SER A 16 -35.63 37.18 -1.12
N ILE A 17 -35.10 38.20 -1.83
CA ILE A 17 -35.87 39.27 -2.47
C ILE A 17 -35.34 39.40 -3.90
N PRO A 18 -36.20 39.26 -4.94
CA PRO A 18 -35.79 39.41 -6.32
C PRO A 18 -35.44 40.87 -6.63
N VAL A 19 -34.44 41.08 -7.48
CA VAL A 19 -33.97 42.42 -7.90
C VAL A 19 -35.10 43.31 -8.45
N SER A 20 -36.17 42.71 -9.00
CA SER A 20 -37.36 43.42 -9.51
C SER A 20 -38.23 44.08 -8.43
N GLU A 21 -38.08 43.69 -7.17
CA GLU A 21 -38.82 44.27 -6.04
C GLU A 21 -38.08 45.46 -5.40
N LEU A 22 -36.90 45.81 -5.90
CA LEU A 22 -36.17 46.99 -5.46
C LEU A 22 -36.91 48.27 -5.88
N PRO A 23 -37.01 49.28 -5.00
CA PRO A 23 -37.48 50.61 -5.38
C PRO A 23 -36.70 51.13 -6.58
N MET A 24 -37.41 51.60 -7.61
CA MET A 24 -36.79 52.21 -8.78
C MET A 24 -36.02 53.47 -8.33
N LYS A 25 -34.76 53.62 -8.77
CA LYS A 25 -34.03 54.88 -8.58
C LYS A 25 -34.72 55.94 -9.42
N VAL A 26 -35.60 56.73 -8.83
CA VAL A 26 -36.04 57.97 -9.49
C VAL A 26 -34.83 58.91 -9.39
N TYR A 27 -34.15 59.13 -10.50
CA TYR A 27 -33.10 60.14 -10.57
C TYR A 27 -33.79 61.50 -10.54
N GLU A 28 -33.90 62.09 -9.36
CA GLU A 28 -34.24 63.51 -9.24
C GLU A 28 -32.94 64.34 -9.25
N PRO A 29 -32.85 65.37 -10.11
CA PRO A 29 -31.66 66.22 -10.17
C PRO A 29 -31.45 66.88 -8.81
N ALA A 30 -30.21 66.92 -8.34
CA ALA A 30 -29.87 67.59 -7.08
C ALA A 30 -30.23 69.08 -7.16
N LEU A 31 -31.35 69.48 -6.55
CA LEU A 31 -31.68 70.89 -6.31
C LEU A 31 -30.88 71.41 -5.11
N ASN A 32 -29.56 71.28 -5.15
CA ASN A 32 -28.65 71.87 -4.16
C ASN A 32 -28.20 73.26 -4.61
N THR A 33 -29.13 74.21 -4.60
CA THR A 33 -28.82 75.65 -4.75
C THR A 33 -29.74 76.55 -3.90
N GLY A 34 -30.34 76.02 -2.84
CA GLY A 34 -31.12 76.81 -1.87
C GLY A 34 -30.32 77.12 -0.60
N PRO A 35 -30.48 78.31 0.02
CA PRO A 35 -29.75 78.73 1.23
C PRO A 35 -30.01 77.87 2.47
N ASP A 36 -30.95 76.93 2.42
CA ASP A 36 -31.35 76.06 3.53
C ASP A 36 -30.83 74.61 3.42
N SER A 37 -30.16 74.24 2.31
CA SER A 37 -29.56 72.90 2.16
C SER A 37 -28.20 72.84 2.84
N SER A 38 -28.01 71.87 3.73
CA SER A 38 -26.78 71.78 4.53
C SER A 38 -25.85 70.66 4.11
N SER A 39 -26.30 69.69 3.30
CA SER A 39 -25.51 68.48 3.02
C SER A 39 -24.87 67.85 4.27
N GLY A 40 -25.46 68.06 5.46
CA GLY A 40 -24.92 67.61 6.75
C GLY A 40 -23.74 68.43 7.34
N LEU A 41 -23.33 69.54 6.73
CA LEU A 41 -22.28 70.43 7.25
C LEU A 41 -22.90 71.53 8.13
N ALA A 42 -22.92 71.32 9.44
CA ALA A 42 -23.29 72.36 10.39
C ALA A 42 -22.09 73.30 10.65
N THR A 43 -22.00 74.40 9.90
CA THR A 43 -21.02 75.46 10.21
C THR A 43 -21.55 76.32 11.36
N ALA A 44 -20.88 76.21 12.50
CA ALA A 44 -20.95 77.00 13.73
C ALA A 44 -22.10 78.02 13.89
N GLY A 45 -23.03 77.72 14.81
CA GLY A 45 -23.98 78.69 15.37
C GLY A 45 -25.41 78.19 15.47
N PHE A 46 -25.68 77.23 16.36
CA PHE A 46 -27.02 76.87 16.91
C PHE A 46 -28.24 76.94 15.97
N ARG A 47 -28.09 76.61 14.69
CA ARG A 47 -29.19 76.24 13.80
C ARG A 47 -28.91 74.82 13.34
N THR A 48 -29.73 73.87 13.80
CA THR A 48 -29.72 72.51 13.26
C THR A 48 -30.14 72.61 11.81
N ALA A 49 -29.16 72.63 10.91
CA ALA A 49 -29.42 72.61 9.49
C ALA A 49 -30.11 71.28 9.17
N LYS A 50 -31.36 71.33 8.73
CA LYS A 50 -32.20 70.14 8.52
C LYS A 50 -31.97 69.63 7.12
N PHE A 51 -31.89 68.31 6.96
CA PHE A 51 -31.90 67.70 5.65
C PHE A 51 -33.20 68.07 4.93
N LEU A 52 -33.09 68.38 3.63
CA LEU A 52 -34.28 68.46 2.80
C LEU A 52 -34.91 67.05 2.70
N PRO A 53 -36.23 66.94 2.55
CA PRO A 53 -36.89 65.66 2.30
C PRO A 53 -36.21 64.85 1.19
N GLU A 54 -35.72 65.52 0.15
CA GLU A 54 -35.02 64.88 -0.98
C GLU A 54 -33.66 64.28 -0.60
N GLU A 55 -32.86 64.99 0.21
CA GLU A 55 -31.59 64.46 0.75
C GLU A 55 -31.84 63.26 1.67
N TRP A 56 -32.94 63.29 2.42
CA TRP A 56 -33.39 62.14 3.21
C TRP A 56 -33.79 60.97 2.31
N HIS A 57 -34.60 61.18 1.28
CA HIS A 57 -34.99 60.13 0.33
C HIS A 57 -33.77 59.51 -0.36
N GLN A 58 -32.82 60.33 -0.83
CA GLN A 58 -31.60 59.86 -1.49
C GLN A 58 -30.70 59.03 -0.54
N ASN A 59 -30.53 59.45 0.71
CA ASN A 59 -29.75 58.70 1.71
C ASN A 59 -30.45 57.37 2.08
N ASN A 60 -31.78 57.36 2.24
CA ASN A 60 -32.53 56.13 2.48
C ASN A 60 -32.44 55.18 1.29
N TYR A 61 -32.48 55.70 0.06
CA TYR A 61 -32.29 54.90 -1.15
C TYR A 61 -30.91 54.24 -1.17
N ILE A 62 -29.84 55.02 -0.94
CA ILE A 62 -28.47 54.48 -0.89
C ILE A 62 -28.37 53.37 0.16
N ARG A 63 -28.84 53.62 1.38
CA ARG A 63 -28.81 52.63 2.48
C ARG A 63 -29.62 51.38 2.16
N TYR A 64 -30.77 51.52 1.51
CA TYR A 64 -31.59 50.38 1.11
C TYR A 64 -30.88 49.51 0.07
N HIS A 65 -30.23 50.13 -0.91
CA HIS A 65 -29.46 49.41 -1.94
C HIS A 65 -28.19 48.76 -1.39
N GLU A 66 -27.47 49.44 -0.49
CA GLU A 66 -26.33 48.87 0.23
C GLU A 66 -26.76 47.65 1.06
N ALA A 67 -27.82 47.77 1.86
CA ALA A 67 -28.35 46.67 2.66
C ALA A 67 -28.79 45.47 1.79
N PHE A 68 -29.36 45.72 0.62
CA PHE A 68 -29.71 44.65 -0.32
C PHE A 68 -28.46 43.97 -0.89
N ALA A 69 -27.45 44.74 -1.30
CA ALA A 69 -26.19 44.20 -1.81
C ALA A 69 -25.45 43.36 -0.76
N ASP A 70 -25.42 43.83 0.50
CA ASP A 70 -24.84 43.10 1.63
C ASP A 70 -25.59 41.79 1.91
N ARG A 71 -26.93 41.81 1.86
CA ARG A 71 -27.77 40.61 2.01
C ARG A 71 -27.47 39.59 0.92
N ASP A 72 -27.47 40.01 -0.35
CA ASP A 72 -27.19 39.14 -1.48
C ASP A 72 -25.77 38.57 -1.42
N HIS A 73 -24.77 39.39 -1.03
CA HIS A 73 -23.42 38.90 -0.79
C HIS A 73 -23.37 37.84 0.33
N SER A 74 -24.07 38.07 1.44
CA SER A 74 -24.16 37.13 2.56
C SER A 74 -24.85 35.82 2.15
N GLU A 75 -25.95 35.89 1.40
CA GLU A 75 -26.67 34.72 0.87
C GLU A 75 -25.77 33.87 -0.04
N ARG A 76 -25.04 34.52 -0.97
CA ARG A 76 -24.05 33.84 -1.81
C ARG A 76 -22.94 33.19 -1.01
N CYS A 77 -22.35 33.92 -0.06
CA CYS A 77 -21.26 33.39 0.78
C CYS A 77 -21.71 32.16 1.59
N ARG A 78 -22.93 32.20 2.16
CA ARG A 78 -23.51 31.05 2.88
C ARG A 78 -23.73 29.85 1.97
N HIS A 79 -24.26 30.07 0.78
CA HIS A 79 -24.49 29.01 -0.21
C HIS A 79 -23.17 28.38 -0.67
N GLU A 80 -22.18 29.19 -1.03
CA GLU A 80 -20.85 28.71 -1.42
C GLU A 80 -20.16 27.96 -0.28
N SER A 81 -20.27 28.46 0.97
CA SER A 81 -19.73 27.79 2.14
C SER A 81 -20.38 26.43 2.38
N GLN A 82 -21.71 26.33 2.24
CA GLN A 82 -22.42 25.06 2.37
C GLN A 82 -22.03 24.08 1.28
N ASN A 83 -21.91 24.54 0.03
CA ASN A 83 -21.49 23.71 -1.08
C ASN A 83 -20.06 23.20 -0.91
N LEU A 84 -19.15 24.07 -0.45
CA LEU A 84 -17.78 23.69 -0.16
C LEU A 84 -17.71 22.68 1.01
N ALA A 85 -18.49 22.88 2.07
CA ALA A 85 -18.58 21.95 3.19
C ALA A 85 -19.10 20.57 2.75
N ASN A 86 -20.15 20.53 1.94
CA ASN A 86 -20.71 19.28 1.41
C ASN A 86 -19.70 18.58 0.50
N TYR A 87 -19.09 19.31 -0.44
CA TYR A 87 -18.09 18.77 -1.36
C TYR A 87 -16.87 18.21 -0.63
N THR A 88 -16.34 18.95 0.35
CA THR A 88 -15.19 18.52 1.13
C THR A 88 -15.52 17.31 2.01
N ALA A 89 -16.73 17.25 2.59
CA ALA A 89 -17.19 16.09 3.34
C ALA A 89 -17.30 14.83 2.46
N GLU A 90 -17.91 14.94 1.28
CA GLU A 90 -18.01 13.82 0.33
C GLU A 90 -16.63 13.36 -0.15
N LEU A 91 -15.73 14.29 -0.46
CA LEU A 91 -14.37 13.97 -0.88
C LEU A 91 -13.61 13.26 0.24
N ALA A 92 -13.68 13.78 1.47
CA ALA A 92 -13.04 13.18 2.63
C ALA A 92 -13.56 11.76 2.89
N GLN A 93 -14.88 11.55 2.81
CA GLN A 93 -15.49 10.24 2.96
C GLN A 93 -14.96 9.26 1.89
N ARG A 94 -15.01 9.62 0.61
CA ARG A 94 -14.53 8.76 -0.49
C ARG A 94 -13.05 8.42 -0.34
N THR A 95 -12.21 9.41 0.01
CA THR A 95 -10.77 9.19 0.23
C THR A 95 -10.53 8.28 1.43
N GLN A 96 -11.29 8.43 2.51
CA GLN A 96 -11.18 7.57 3.70
C GLN A 96 -11.60 6.13 3.38
N GLU A 97 -12.69 5.93 2.66
CA GLU A 97 -13.17 4.61 2.23
C GLU A 97 -12.14 3.90 1.34
N ASP A 98 -11.63 4.58 0.31
CA ASP A 98 -10.58 4.05 -0.59
C ASP A 98 -9.30 3.69 0.18
N SER A 99 -8.86 4.58 1.07
CA SER A 99 -7.66 4.33 1.90
C SER A 99 -7.87 3.13 2.84
N THR A 100 -9.05 3.03 3.46
CA THR A 100 -9.39 1.93 4.36
C THR A 100 -9.45 0.60 3.60
N ALA A 101 -10.04 0.58 2.41
CA ALA A 101 -10.09 -0.60 1.55
C ALA A 101 -8.68 -1.06 1.13
N LYS A 102 -7.83 -0.12 0.69
CA LYS A 102 -6.43 -0.42 0.31
C LYS A 102 -5.61 -0.96 1.48
N VAL A 103 -5.76 -0.39 2.67
CA VAL A 103 -5.09 -0.90 3.88
C VAL A 103 -5.60 -2.31 4.22
N GLY A 104 -6.91 -2.55 4.12
CA GLY A 104 -7.51 -3.87 4.31
C GLY A 104 -6.97 -4.92 3.34
N GLN A 105 -6.87 -4.57 2.05
CA GLN A 105 -6.29 -5.46 1.03
C GLN A 105 -4.82 -5.77 1.33
N ARG A 106 -4.01 -4.74 1.62
CA ARG A 106 -2.59 -4.96 1.97
C ARG A 106 -2.42 -5.82 3.21
N LEU A 107 -3.30 -5.69 4.20
CA LEU A 107 -3.29 -6.53 5.38
C LEU A 107 -3.56 -7.99 5.03
N GLN A 108 -4.56 -8.26 4.18
CA GLN A 108 -4.84 -9.61 3.68
C GLN A 108 -3.66 -10.19 2.91
N ASP A 109 -3.07 -9.41 1.99
CA ASP A 109 -1.91 -9.84 1.21
C ASP A 109 -0.72 -10.19 2.13
N ILE A 110 -0.42 -9.35 3.12
CA ILE A 110 0.66 -9.60 4.09
C ILE A 110 0.38 -10.88 4.89
N HIS A 111 -0.86 -11.09 5.35
CA HIS A 111 -1.22 -12.31 6.07
C HIS A 111 -1.12 -13.56 5.20
N PHE A 112 -1.56 -13.47 3.95
CA PHE A 112 -1.46 -14.55 2.98
C PHE A 112 0.01 -14.94 2.75
N TRP A 113 0.85 -13.96 2.37
CA TRP A 113 2.26 -14.22 2.12
C TRP A 113 3.02 -14.69 3.35
N LYS A 114 2.69 -14.17 4.54
CA LYS A 114 3.25 -14.68 5.79
C LYS A 114 2.91 -16.16 5.99
N SER A 115 1.67 -16.55 5.74
CA SER A 115 1.21 -17.94 5.91
C SER A 115 1.86 -18.87 4.88
N GLU A 116 1.96 -18.44 3.62
CA GLU A 116 2.63 -19.20 2.57
C GLU A 116 4.13 -19.37 2.86
N LEU A 117 4.82 -18.31 3.29
CA LEU A 117 6.23 -18.40 3.69
C LEU A 117 6.44 -19.32 4.89
N GLN A 118 5.52 -19.29 5.87
CA GLN A 118 5.59 -20.18 7.02
C GLN A 118 5.41 -21.65 6.60
N ARG A 119 4.48 -21.93 5.69
CA ARG A 119 4.30 -23.29 5.13
C ARG A 119 5.55 -23.74 4.39
N GLU A 120 6.11 -22.90 3.52
CA GLU A 120 7.30 -23.24 2.75
C GLU A 120 8.51 -23.50 3.65
N ILE A 121 8.66 -22.74 4.75
CA ILE A 121 9.70 -23.00 5.75
C ILE A 121 9.50 -24.38 6.40
N GLU A 122 8.27 -24.71 6.78
CA GLU A 122 7.95 -26.01 7.39
C GLU A 122 8.23 -27.18 6.42
N ASP A 123 7.85 -27.02 5.15
CA ASP A 123 8.09 -28.01 4.09
C ASP A 123 9.60 -28.20 3.85
N LEU A 124 10.37 -27.12 3.74
CA LEU A 124 11.83 -27.17 3.57
C LEU A 124 12.55 -27.80 4.77
N VAL A 125 12.10 -27.51 6.00
CA VAL A 125 12.63 -28.15 7.21
C VAL A 125 12.35 -29.65 7.17
N ALA A 126 11.14 -30.05 6.82
CA ALA A 126 10.78 -31.47 6.71
C ALA A 126 11.60 -32.20 5.64
N GLU A 127 11.83 -31.58 4.48
CA GLU A 127 12.67 -32.13 3.43
C GLU A 127 14.14 -32.24 3.87
N THR A 128 14.66 -31.22 4.56
CA THR A 128 16.03 -31.21 5.10
C THR A 128 16.21 -32.33 6.13
N ASP A 129 15.24 -32.54 7.01
CA ASP A 129 15.25 -33.62 8.00
C ASP A 129 15.21 -35.01 7.33
N GLN A 130 14.40 -35.16 6.27
CA GLN A 130 14.38 -36.39 5.48
C GLN A 130 15.72 -36.65 4.81
N LEU A 131 16.34 -35.64 4.20
CA LEU A 131 17.64 -35.75 3.56
C LEU A 131 18.75 -36.08 4.58
N ALA A 132 18.71 -35.48 5.78
CA ALA A 132 19.61 -35.80 6.89
C ALA A 132 19.47 -37.26 7.34
N ALA A 133 18.24 -37.77 7.44
CA ALA A 133 17.98 -39.17 7.78
C ALA A 133 18.52 -40.13 6.70
N GLN A 134 18.35 -39.80 5.41
CA GLN A 134 18.92 -40.60 4.31
C GLN A 134 20.44 -40.55 4.32
N LYS A 135 21.06 -39.38 4.55
CA LYS A 135 22.52 -39.25 4.72
C LYS A 135 23.04 -40.20 5.81
N LEU A 136 22.42 -40.19 6.99
CA LEU A 136 22.80 -41.07 8.10
C LEU A 136 22.67 -42.56 7.71
N ARG A 137 21.62 -42.91 6.97
CA ARG A 137 21.43 -44.29 6.47
C ARG A 137 22.53 -44.70 5.50
N LEU A 138 22.95 -43.80 4.62
CA LEU A 138 24.06 -44.05 3.68
C LEU A 138 25.40 -44.22 4.42
N GLU A 139 25.66 -43.39 5.43
CA GLU A 139 26.86 -43.52 6.28
C GLU A 139 26.90 -44.87 6.99
N ARG A 140 25.79 -45.28 7.61
CA ARG A 140 25.66 -46.62 8.21
C ARG A 140 25.82 -47.75 7.20
N ALA A 141 25.34 -47.57 5.97
CA ALA A 141 25.50 -48.57 4.92
C ALA A 141 26.98 -48.72 4.49
N ILE A 142 27.75 -47.63 4.46
CA ILE A 142 29.19 -47.68 4.24
C ILE A 142 29.85 -48.47 5.39
N ASP A 143 29.57 -48.11 6.65
CA ASP A 143 30.13 -48.79 7.82
C ASP A 143 29.85 -50.31 7.80
N ALA A 144 28.62 -50.70 7.40
CA ALA A 144 28.22 -52.10 7.30
C ALA A 144 29.02 -52.90 6.25
N THR A 145 29.59 -52.23 5.23
CA THR A 145 30.41 -52.89 4.20
C THR A 145 31.87 -53.08 4.60
N GLU A 146 32.36 -52.37 5.62
CA GLU A 146 33.77 -52.43 6.02
C GLU A 146 34.18 -53.83 6.51
N VAL A 147 33.33 -54.48 7.31
CA VAL A 147 33.62 -55.82 7.85
C VAL A 147 33.67 -56.88 6.73
N PRO A 148 32.64 -57.03 5.85
CA PRO A 148 32.73 -57.94 4.71
C PRO A 148 33.93 -57.66 3.80
N TYR A 149 34.25 -56.39 3.55
CA TYR A 149 35.40 -56.01 2.74
C TYR A 149 36.72 -56.49 3.36
N SER A 150 36.92 -56.26 4.66
CA SER A 150 38.10 -56.74 5.39
C SER A 150 38.21 -58.25 5.34
N ILE A 151 37.11 -58.98 5.60
CA ILE A 151 37.10 -60.44 5.58
C ILE A 151 37.47 -60.98 4.19
N ALA A 152 36.87 -60.44 3.12
CA ALA A 152 37.17 -60.87 1.75
C ALA A 152 38.64 -60.58 1.38
N THR A 153 39.17 -59.43 1.80
CA THR A 153 40.57 -59.04 1.60
C THR A 153 41.53 -59.94 2.38
N ASP A 154 41.24 -60.24 3.65
CA ASP A 154 42.05 -61.13 4.49
C ASP A 154 42.07 -62.56 3.95
N ASN A 155 40.94 -63.03 3.42
CA ASN A 155 40.85 -64.34 2.75
C ASN A 155 41.73 -64.41 1.50
N LEU A 156 41.78 -63.35 0.69
CA LEU A 156 42.70 -63.25 -0.45
C LEU A 156 44.16 -63.27 0.02
N GLN A 157 44.52 -62.49 1.04
CA GLN A 157 45.88 -62.48 1.58
C GLN A 157 46.30 -63.85 2.14
N CYS A 158 45.38 -64.57 2.81
CA CYS A 158 45.64 -65.93 3.27
C CYS A 158 45.93 -66.89 2.11
N ARG A 159 45.23 -66.72 0.98
CA ARG A 159 45.41 -67.53 -0.23
C ARG A 159 46.74 -67.25 -0.91
N GLU A 160 47.16 -65.99 -1.00
CA GLU A 160 48.46 -65.59 -1.55
C GLU A 160 49.66 -66.14 -0.77
N ARG A 161 49.46 -66.51 0.52
CA ARG A 161 50.51 -67.07 1.40
C ARG A 161 50.64 -68.59 1.29
N ARG A 162 49.82 -69.29 0.49
CA ARG A 162 49.92 -70.74 0.31
C ARG A 162 51.26 -71.10 -0.37
N GLN A 163 51.85 -72.23 0.01
CA GLN A 163 53.07 -72.73 -0.61
C GLN A 163 52.75 -73.60 -1.85
N HIS A 164 53.73 -73.79 -2.73
CA HIS A 164 53.59 -74.75 -3.85
C HIS A 164 53.42 -76.18 -3.31
N PRO A 165 52.54 -77.02 -3.90
CA PRO A 165 51.71 -76.80 -5.10
C PRO A 165 50.33 -76.14 -4.82
N ASP A 166 50.00 -75.83 -3.57
CA ASP A 166 48.68 -75.33 -3.15
C ASP A 166 48.42 -73.84 -3.48
N LEU A 167 49.43 -73.13 -3.97
CA LEU A 167 49.30 -71.79 -4.53
C LEU A 167 48.60 -71.88 -5.90
N VAL A 168 47.27 -71.93 -5.86
CA VAL A 168 46.42 -72.13 -7.03
C VAL A 168 45.35 -71.05 -7.09
N ARG A 169 45.18 -70.48 -8.29
CA ARG A 169 44.05 -69.62 -8.62
C ARG A 169 42.80 -70.44 -8.87
N ASP A 170 42.11 -70.79 -7.78
CA ASP A 170 40.87 -71.57 -7.80
C ASP A 170 39.63 -70.68 -8.00
N GLN A 171 38.46 -71.32 -8.08
CA GLN A 171 37.18 -70.61 -8.24
C GLN A 171 36.90 -69.65 -7.08
N VAL A 172 37.31 -70.00 -5.87
CA VAL A 172 37.03 -69.18 -4.68
C VAL A 172 37.87 -67.91 -4.71
N GLU A 173 39.12 -67.96 -5.15
CA GLU A 173 39.94 -66.76 -5.37
C GLU A 173 39.29 -65.83 -6.40
N VAL A 174 38.77 -66.37 -7.50
CA VAL A 174 38.04 -65.58 -8.52
C VAL A 174 36.79 -64.92 -7.94
N GLU A 175 36.00 -65.63 -7.14
CA GLU A 175 34.80 -65.04 -6.52
C GLU A 175 35.15 -64.01 -5.43
N LEU A 176 36.21 -64.21 -4.64
CA LEU A 176 36.67 -63.23 -3.65
C LEU A 176 37.18 -61.94 -4.31
N LEU A 177 37.86 -62.03 -5.46
CA LEU A 177 38.25 -60.85 -6.24
C LEU A 177 37.03 -60.06 -6.74
N LYS A 178 35.99 -60.76 -7.23
CA LYS A 178 34.74 -60.11 -7.63
C LYS A 178 34.01 -59.48 -6.45
N GLU A 179 33.97 -60.15 -5.29
CA GLU A 179 33.34 -59.64 -4.08
C GLU A 179 34.02 -58.36 -3.59
N THR A 180 35.36 -58.36 -3.50
CA THR A 180 36.12 -57.17 -3.09
C THR A 180 35.94 -56.00 -4.06
N GLU A 181 35.94 -56.26 -5.37
CA GLU A 181 35.67 -55.23 -6.39
C GLU A 181 34.24 -54.68 -6.27
N LEU A 182 33.24 -55.56 -6.11
CA LEU A 182 31.84 -55.18 -5.95
C LEU A 182 31.63 -54.32 -4.70
N ILE A 183 32.16 -54.74 -3.55
CA ILE A 183 32.03 -53.99 -2.29
C ILE A 183 32.69 -52.62 -2.44
N ARG A 184 33.88 -52.55 -3.03
CA ARG A 184 34.56 -51.27 -3.30
C ARG A 184 33.71 -50.35 -4.17
N ASN A 185 33.14 -50.86 -5.26
CA ASN A 185 32.28 -50.08 -6.16
C ASN A 185 31.04 -49.54 -5.43
N ILE A 186 30.42 -50.36 -4.56
CA ILE A 186 29.30 -49.93 -3.72
C ILE A 186 29.74 -48.84 -2.75
N GLN A 187 30.86 -49.00 -2.05
CA GLN A 187 31.39 -48.00 -1.14
C GLN A 187 31.67 -46.66 -1.85
N GLU A 188 32.28 -46.70 -3.03
CA GLU A 188 32.53 -45.49 -3.83
C GLU A 188 31.23 -44.79 -4.24
N LEU A 189 30.21 -45.55 -4.67
CA LEU A 189 28.89 -45.02 -4.99
C LEU A 189 28.26 -44.34 -3.77
N LEU A 190 28.19 -45.03 -2.63
CA LEU A 190 27.61 -44.50 -1.40
C LEU A 190 28.33 -43.23 -0.93
N LYS A 191 29.68 -43.21 -0.98
CA LYS A 191 30.48 -42.02 -0.64
C LYS A 191 30.17 -40.82 -1.55
N ARG A 192 29.98 -41.05 -2.85
CA ARG A 192 29.57 -39.98 -3.79
C ARG A 192 28.16 -39.48 -3.48
N THR A 193 27.21 -40.37 -3.17
CA THR A 193 25.84 -39.98 -2.80
C THR A 193 25.78 -39.22 -1.48
N VAL A 194 26.56 -39.61 -0.47
CA VAL A 194 26.69 -38.84 0.79
C VAL A 194 27.18 -37.42 0.49
N LYS A 195 28.20 -37.27 -0.36
CA LYS A 195 28.69 -35.94 -0.76
C LYS A 195 27.62 -35.11 -1.46
N GLN A 196 26.80 -35.73 -2.31
CA GLN A 196 25.66 -35.05 -2.96
C GLN A 196 24.62 -34.60 -1.94
N ALA A 197 24.25 -35.46 -0.99
CA ALA A 197 23.30 -35.12 0.08
C ALA A 197 23.83 -33.96 0.95
N VAL A 198 25.12 -33.98 1.31
CA VAL A 198 25.75 -32.87 2.06
C VAL A 198 25.69 -31.57 1.27
N ASN A 199 25.98 -31.61 -0.04
CA ASN A 199 25.92 -30.42 -0.88
C ASN A 199 24.50 -29.87 -1.04
N GLN A 200 23.48 -30.72 -1.01
CA GLN A 200 22.07 -30.31 -1.10
C GLN A 200 21.56 -29.68 0.21
N MET A 201 22.20 -29.96 1.35
CA MET A 201 21.87 -29.39 2.65
C MET A 201 22.60 -28.07 2.97
N GLN A 202 23.52 -27.63 2.10
CA GLN A 202 24.30 -26.39 2.24
C GLN A 202 23.69 -25.25 1.44
#